data_AF-A0A522MYN5-F1
#
_entry.id   AF-A0A522MYN5-F1
#
_cell.length_a   1.000
_cell.length_b   1.000
_cell.length_c   1.000
_cell.angle_alpha   90.00
_cell.angle_beta   90.00
_cell.angle_gamma   90.00
#
_symmetry.space_group_name_H-M   'P 1'
#
loop_
_entity.id
_entity.type
_entity.pdbx_description
1 polymer ?
#
loop_
_entity_poly.entity_id
_entity_poly.type
_entity_poly.pdbx_seq_one_letter_code
_entity_poly.pdbx_strand_id
1 'polypeptide(L)'
;MRYKAIPPTLRGATRRHPTDPPRGSEPAAAAPPRGRTETFLGRWISTILVFVLVPALLLPMLGVGAASGSDYLIIDRAALMSLPTSGSAWAAVDRAAGSSWAAPNLCDQNNKTDALALAAGLVYARTGETSYAAKVRDAIAAMMPTQQDGCSNAVLALGRQLGGWVLAADLIDLRDLDPSADATFRGWLSAIRTKDIGGQGRWYALDQTSGDSANNWGTFATASRVAADRYLADTQDLATAWAIFKGYSDGSWPFNKTASWSSAWSCLPTLSSSVKRLPIAIDGSCTEAGYQLDGLPVEDASRSAFPVPSSGYINEALQGITLSALLLSRAGYPAFSSGDRALLRVAQAVDRYGDLNATTVAQHTTWVINAYYGTHLPTVAASYGRAFGFTDWLYGPTPTATPAPTRTPAPDPSPTASPTPTVVPTPDITPTASPAAGPTDTPAPRSTASPSPVETTTAAPTASATLAPDAVLAAIMADPDLSASDKRQLIDLYERLRGR
;
A
#
# COMPACT_ATOMS: atom_id res chain seq x y z
N MET A 1 36.21 -46.50 -27.25
CA MET A 1 36.40 -46.66 -28.71
C MET A 1 35.85 -45.42 -29.41
N ARG A 2 36.46 -44.94 -30.50
CA ARG A 2 36.01 -43.77 -31.28
C ARG A 2 35.21 -44.23 -32.51
N TYR A 3 34.16 -43.51 -32.89
CA TYR A 3 33.73 -43.22 -34.28
C TYR A 3 32.70 -42.09 -34.19
N LYS A 4 32.55 -41.11 -35.08
CA LYS A 4 33.38 -40.34 -36.04
C LYS A 4 32.36 -39.44 -36.76
N ALA A 5 32.70 -38.20 -37.11
CA ALA A 5 31.79 -37.27 -37.77
C ALA A 5 31.95 -37.30 -39.31
N ILE A 6 31.02 -36.65 -40.04
CA ILE A 6 31.24 -35.61 -41.10
C ILE A 6 29.99 -35.49 -42.02
N PRO A 7 29.62 -34.28 -42.53
CA PRO A 7 28.37 -34.01 -43.25
C PRO A 7 28.54 -34.02 -44.79
N PRO A 8 27.60 -33.44 -45.56
CA PRO A 8 28.02 -32.30 -46.39
C PRO A 8 27.00 -31.16 -46.59
N THR A 9 27.51 -30.06 -47.15
CA THR A 9 26.76 -28.97 -47.82
C THR A 9 27.08 -29.00 -49.34
N LEU A 10 26.90 -28.04 -50.24
CA LEU A 10 26.65 -26.58 -50.23
C LEU A 10 26.25 -26.15 -51.68
N ARG A 11 25.63 -24.97 -51.87
CA ARG A 11 25.40 -24.24 -53.16
C ARG A 11 24.22 -24.76 -54.02
N GLY A 12 23.57 -23.93 -54.86
CA GLY A 12 23.68 -22.47 -55.13
C GLY A 12 22.54 -22.05 -56.10
N ALA A 13 21.90 -20.89 -55.97
CA ALA A 13 22.35 -19.53 -56.36
C ALA A 13 21.91 -19.10 -57.79
N THR A 14 21.58 -17.80 -57.93
CA THR A 14 21.09 -17.07 -59.14
C THR A 14 19.58 -17.26 -59.48
N ARG A 15 18.83 -16.26 -59.98
CA ARG A 15 19.17 -14.95 -60.60
C ARG A 15 18.09 -13.86 -60.30
N ARG A 16 18.34 -12.58 -60.60
CA ARG A 16 17.49 -11.38 -60.27
C ARG A 16 16.83 -10.72 -61.50
N HIS A 17 15.63 -10.10 -61.31
CA HIS A 17 15.09 -8.84 -61.92
C HIS A 17 15.03 -8.68 -63.47
N PRO A 18 14.48 -7.56 -64.03
CA PRO A 18 13.12 -6.97 -63.87
C PRO A 18 12.45 -6.61 -65.24
N THR A 19 11.20 -6.14 -65.29
CA THR A 19 10.65 -5.25 -66.38
C THR A 19 9.22 -4.76 -66.07
N ASP A 20 8.79 -3.67 -66.73
CA ASP A 20 7.58 -2.86 -66.45
C ASP A 20 6.59 -2.83 -67.69
N PRO A 21 5.47 -2.07 -67.74
CA PRO A 21 4.17 -2.48 -68.34
C PRO A 21 3.92 -2.01 -69.81
N PRO A 22 2.75 -2.27 -70.47
CA PRO A 22 1.57 -1.37 -70.37
C PRO A 22 0.13 -1.91 -70.70
N ARG A 23 -0.90 -1.16 -70.21
CA ARG A 23 -2.23 -0.79 -70.79
C ARG A 23 -3.29 -1.80 -71.32
N GLY A 24 -4.55 -1.53 -70.89
CA GLY A 24 -5.83 -1.71 -71.60
C GLY A 24 -6.99 -1.26 -70.67
N SER A 25 -7.54 -0.05 -70.74
CA SER A 25 -8.51 0.52 -71.70
C SER A 25 -9.85 0.82 -70.99
N GLU A 26 -10.06 2.10 -70.67
CA GLU A 26 -11.30 2.74 -70.17
C GLU A 26 -12.25 3.07 -71.37
N PRO A 27 -13.52 3.54 -71.20
CA PRO A 27 -13.81 4.90 -70.71
C PRO A 27 -15.16 5.18 -69.97
N ALA A 28 -15.13 6.17 -69.04
CA ALA A 28 -16.14 7.23 -68.77
C ALA A 28 -17.63 6.87 -68.44
N ALA A 29 -18.49 7.69 -67.83
CA ALA A 29 -18.52 9.08 -67.35
C ALA A 29 -19.71 9.22 -66.33
N ALA A 30 -20.01 10.31 -65.59
CA ALA A 30 -19.36 11.58 -65.23
C ALA A 30 -20.13 12.24 -64.03
N ALA A 31 -19.67 13.39 -63.53
CA ALA A 31 -20.35 14.30 -62.58
C ALA A 31 -19.96 15.77 -62.94
N PRO A 32 -20.38 16.85 -62.23
CA PRO A 32 -21.48 17.10 -61.29
C PRO A 32 -22.40 18.26 -61.81
N PRO A 33 -23.01 19.14 -60.97
CA PRO A 33 -22.31 20.39 -60.60
C PRO A 33 -22.55 20.91 -59.16
N ARG A 34 -21.91 22.05 -58.85
CA ARG A 34 -21.90 22.75 -57.54
C ARG A 34 -23.04 23.79 -57.41
N GLY A 35 -23.43 24.14 -56.19
CA GLY A 35 -24.26 25.30 -55.85
C GLY A 35 -24.02 25.78 -54.41
N ARG A 36 -24.09 27.09 -54.14
CA ARG A 36 -23.67 27.75 -52.88
C ARG A 36 -24.81 28.63 -52.33
N THR A 37 -24.62 29.15 -51.12
CA THR A 37 -25.31 30.28 -50.44
C THR A 37 -26.56 30.01 -49.58
N GLU A 38 -26.60 30.74 -48.47
CA GLU A 38 -27.66 30.82 -47.46
C GLU A 38 -28.83 31.69 -47.93
N THR A 39 -30.02 31.54 -47.33
CA THR A 39 -30.74 32.68 -46.69
C THR A 39 -32.01 32.26 -45.94
N PHE A 40 -32.33 33.04 -44.91
CA PHE A 40 -33.58 33.07 -44.12
C PHE A 40 -34.87 33.26 -44.95
N LEU A 41 -35.97 32.58 -44.59
CA LEU A 41 -37.24 33.16 -44.07
C LEU A 41 -38.31 32.07 -43.82
N GLY A 42 -39.15 32.19 -42.76
CA GLY A 42 -40.33 31.28 -42.66
C GLY A 42 -41.01 31.00 -41.31
N ARG A 43 -41.11 31.97 -40.38
CA ARG A 43 -42.06 32.05 -39.24
C ARG A 43 -42.93 30.82 -38.87
N TRP A 44 -42.89 30.42 -37.59
CA TRP A 44 -44.06 30.51 -36.68
C TRP A 44 -43.58 30.83 -35.26
N ILE A 45 -44.26 31.77 -34.58
CA ILE A 45 -43.98 32.23 -33.21
C ILE A 45 -45.30 32.25 -32.44
N SER A 46 -45.34 31.69 -31.22
CA SER A 46 -45.93 32.32 -30.01
C SER A 46 -45.85 31.35 -28.82
N THR A 47 -45.09 31.67 -27.76
CA THR A 47 -45.52 32.42 -26.55
C THR A 47 -46.21 31.47 -25.55
N ILE A 48 -45.69 31.25 -24.33
CA ILE A 48 -45.82 32.16 -23.18
C ILE A 48 -44.52 32.23 -22.34
N LEU A 49 -44.25 33.42 -21.80
CA LEU A 49 -43.14 33.75 -20.91
C LEU A 49 -43.73 34.65 -19.81
N VAL A 50 -43.53 34.34 -18.53
CA VAL A 50 -43.88 35.25 -17.41
C VAL A 50 -42.71 35.30 -16.41
N PHE A 51 -42.21 36.52 -16.21
CA PHE A 51 -41.20 36.85 -15.20
C PHE A 51 -41.81 36.94 -13.79
N VAL A 52 -41.01 36.62 -12.77
CA VAL A 52 -41.02 37.30 -11.47
C VAL A 52 -39.57 37.57 -11.06
N LEU A 53 -39.30 38.76 -10.51
CA LEU A 53 -37.97 39.27 -10.16
C LEU A 53 -38.00 39.86 -8.75
N VAL A 54 -36.89 39.69 -7.99
CA VAL A 54 -36.48 40.49 -6.81
C VAL A 54 -37.28 40.23 -5.50
N PRO A 55 -36.69 40.36 -4.28
CA PRO A 55 -35.34 40.80 -3.90
C PRO A 55 -34.45 39.78 -3.14
N ALA A 56 -33.18 40.13 -2.99
CA ALA A 56 -32.27 39.53 -2.02
C ALA A 56 -32.67 39.91 -0.57
N LEU A 57 -32.55 38.95 0.36
CA LEU A 57 -32.52 39.21 1.80
C LEU A 57 -31.26 38.60 2.42
N LEU A 58 -30.69 39.30 3.39
CA LEU A 58 -29.45 38.94 4.07
C LEU A 58 -29.59 37.63 4.87
N LEU A 59 -28.64 36.71 4.70
CA LEU A 59 -28.29 35.69 5.69
C LEU A 59 -26.80 35.77 6.03
N PRO A 60 -26.40 35.40 7.26
CA PRO A 60 -25.14 35.85 7.84
C PRO A 60 -23.91 35.09 7.33
N MET A 61 -22.76 35.76 7.37
CA MET A 61 -21.45 35.10 7.35
C MET A 61 -21.31 34.20 8.58
N LEU A 62 -21.42 32.88 8.40
CA LEU A 62 -21.00 31.88 9.36
C LEU A 62 -20.41 30.67 8.63
N GLY A 63 -19.20 30.28 9.03
CA GLY A 63 -18.57 29.04 8.59
C GLY A 63 -17.87 29.12 7.25
N VAL A 64 -16.54 29.26 7.29
CA VAL A 64 -15.69 28.76 6.19
C VAL A 64 -15.93 27.26 6.12
N GLY A 65 -16.67 26.80 5.12
CA GLY A 65 -16.72 25.40 4.78
C GLY A 65 -15.32 24.98 4.32
N ALA A 66 -14.60 24.22 5.15
CA ALA A 66 -13.39 23.57 4.71
C ALA A 66 -13.73 22.76 3.46
N ALA A 67 -12.93 22.92 2.40
CA ALA A 67 -13.16 22.20 1.16
C ALA A 67 -13.22 20.70 1.48
N SER A 68 -14.31 20.03 1.06
CA SER A 68 -14.45 18.59 1.24
C SER A 68 -13.45 17.89 0.32
N GLY A 69 -12.23 17.71 0.81
CA GLY A 69 -11.18 17.00 0.10
C GLY A 69 -11.64 15.60 -0.28
N SER A 70 -11.21 15.13 -1.46
CA SER A 70 -11.58 13.82 -1.97
C SER A 70 -11.26 12.70 -0.98
N ASP A 71 -12.05 11.63 -1.01
CA ASP A 71 -11.77 10.41 -0.26
C ASP A 71 -10.42 9.80 -0.66
N TYR A 72 -9.76 9.17 0.29
CA TYR A 72 -8.49 8.49 0.04
C TYR A 72 -8.72 7.22 -0.78
N LEU A 73 -7.69 6.80 -1.52
CA LEU A 73 -7.72 5.63 -2.40
C LEU A 73 -8.15 4.35 -1.68
N ILE A 74 -7.83 4.23 -0.39
CA ILE A 74 -8.11 3.05 0.45
C ILE A 74 -9.30 3.21 1.39
N ILE A 75 -9.65 4.41 1.87
CA ILE A 75 -10.69 4.62 2.89
C ILE A 75 -11.36 5.99 2.70
N ASP A 76 -12.63 6.10 3.05
CA ASP A 76 -13.34 7.38 3.00
C ASP A 76 -12.74 8.34 4.03
N ARG A 77 -12.60 9.62 3.68
CA ARG A 77 -11.93 10.61 4.53
C ARG A 77 -12.69 10.77 5.85
N ALA A 78 -14.03 10.78 5.80
CA ALA A 78 -14.88 10.81 6.99
C ALA A 78 -14.74 9.54 7.85
N ALA A 79 -14.59 8.37 7.23
CA ALA A 79 -14.39 7.11 7.95
C ALA A 79 -13.03 7.12 8.68
N LEU A 80 -11.94 7.50 8.00
CA LEU A 80 -10.61 7.65 8.63
C LEU A 80 -10.66 8.62 9.81
N MET A 81 -11.30 9.77 9.67
CA MET A 81 -11.44 10.74 10.76
C MET A 81 -12.28 10.25 11.94
N SER A 82 -13.10 9.20 11.77
CA SER A 82 -13.85 8.56 12.85
C SER A 82 -13.04 7.51 13.62
N LEU A 83 -11.91 7.03 13.08
CA LEU A 83 -11.09 5.99 13.71
C LEU A 83 -10.46 6.47 15.03
N PRO A 84 -10.27 5.59 16.02
CA PRO A 84 -9.71 5.97 17.31
C PRO A 84 -8.21 6.28 17.20
N THR A 85 -7.77 7.34 17.88
CA THR A 85 -6.34 7.66 18.07
C THR A 85 -5.82 7.09 19.40
N SER A 86 -6.23 5.85 19.73
CA SER A 86 -5.87 5.14 20.95
C SER A 86 -6.09 3.63 20.78
N GLY A 87 -5.61 2.83 21.74
CA GLY A 87 -5.62 1.36 21.67
C GLY A 87 -4.42 0.79 20.93
N SER A 88 -4.28 -0.54 20.94
CA SER A 88 -3.12 -1.26 20.42
C SER A 88 -2.90 -1.07 18.92
N ALA A 89 -3.96 -1.08 18.12
CA ALA A 89 -3.90 -0.92 16.67
C ALA A 89 -3.39 0.48 16.28
N TRP A 90 -3.97 1.56 16.85
CA TRP A 90 -3.43 2.91 16.65
C TRP A 90 -1.99 3.04 17.13
N ALA A 91 -1.65 2.48 18.30
CA ALA A 91 -0.29 2.49 18.82
C ALA A 91 0.70 1.65 17.97
N ALA A 92 0.24 0.83 17.03
CA ALA A 92 1.09 0.21 16.02
C ALA A 92 1.36 1.16 14.85
N VAL A 93 0.32 1.87 14.37
CA VAL A 93 0.42 2.90 13.33
C VAL A 93 1.37 4.02 13.76
N ASP A 94 1.10 4.64 14.91
CA ASP A 94 1.86 5.77 15.46
C ASP A 94 3.35 5.44 15.65
N ARG A 95 3.64 4.25 16.21
CA ARG A 95 5.01 3.77 16.40
C ARG A 95 5.76 3.55 15.08
N ALA A 96 5.08 3.05 14.04
CA ALA A 96 5.67 2.83 12.72
C ALA A 96 5.88 4.15 11.96
N ALA A 97 4.96 5.10 12.11
CA ALA A 97 5.10 6.46 11.59
C ALA A 97 6.29 7.18 12.24
N GLY A 98 6.39 7.14 13.57
CA GLY A 98 7.41 7.81 14.38
C GLY A 98 8.80 7.20 14.32
N SER A 99 8.97 5.95 13.86
CA SER A 99 10.27 5.28 13.84
C SER A 99 11.29 5.96 12.91
N SER A 100 12.58 5.67 13.13
CA SER A 100 13.58 5.85 12.06
C SER A 100 13.28 4.88 10.92
N TRP A 101 13.61 5.31 9.70
CA TRP A 101 13.38 4.54 8.47
C TRP A 101 14.72 4.22 7.81
N ALA A 102 14.80 3.06 7.15
CA ALA A 102 15.90 2.80 6.23
C ALA A 102 15.80 3.72 5.00
N ALA A 103 16.90 3.89 4.26
CA ALA A 103 16.82 4.51 2.95
C ALA A 103 15.88 3.68 2.05
N PRO A 104 14.99 4.31 1.26
CA PRO A 104 14.24 3.62 0.21
C PRO A 104 15.18 2.88 -0.73
N ASN A 105 14.75 1.72 -1.26
CA ASN A 105 15.52 0.98 -2.25
C ASN A 105 14.59 0.11 -3.11
N LEU A 106 14.25 0.60 -4.30
CA LEU A 106 13.38 -0.13 -5.24
C LEU A 106 14.00 -1.44 -5.78
N CYS A 107 15.31 -1.64 -5.64
CA CYS A 107 15.96 -2.90 -6.02
C CYS A 107 15.94 -3.97 -4.90
N ASP A 108 15.67 -3.58 -3.65
CA ASP A 108 15.51 -4.55 -2.56
C ASP A 108 14.02 -4.91 -2.39
N GLN A 109 13.66 -6.11 -2.84
CA GLN A 109 12.32 -6.68 -2.70
C GLN A 109 11.85 -6.88 -1.25
N ASN A 110 12.70 -6.64 -0.24
CA ASN A 110 12.39 -6.71 1.18
C ASN A 110 12.45 -5.36 1.90
N ASN A 111 12.79 -4.26 1.20
CA ASN A 111 12.67 -2.91 1.77
C ASN A 111 11.21 -2.66 2.18
N LYS A 112 11.02 -1.94 3.29
CA LYS A 112 9.72 -1.68 3.94
C LYS A 112 9.42 -0.20 4.13
N THR A 113 10.23 0.68 3.53
CA THR A 113 10.09 2.13 3.74
C THR A 113 8.78 2.66 3.14
N ASP A 114 8.26 1.98 2.11
CA ASP A 114 6.91 2.20 1.56
C ASP A 114 5.82 2.05 2.62
N ALA A 115 5.89 0.99 3.43
CA ALA A 115 4.92 0.66 4.45
C ALA A 115 5.03 1.54 5.69
N LEU A 116 6.24 2.02 6.01
CA LEU A 116 6.45 3.00 7.08
C LEU A 116 6.04 4.41 6.65
N ALA A 117 6.24 4.77 5.38
CA ALA A 117 5.71 6.00 4.79
C ALA A 117 4.18 5.98 4.75
N LEU A 118 3.56 4.84 4.41
CA LEU A 118 2.12 4.63 4.56
C LEU A 118 1.65 4.89 6.00
N ALA A 119 2.37 4.39 7.01
CA ALA A 119 2.03 4.64 8.43
C ALA A 119 2.03 6.14 8.77
N ALA A 120 3.06 6.88 8.35
CA ALA A 120 3.12 8.33 8.54
C ALA A 120 2.04 9.08 7.76
N GLY A 121 1.70 8.63 6.55
CA GLY A 121 0.55 9.13 5.80
C GLY A 121 -0.76 8.96 6.58
N LEU A 122 -0.99 7.78 7.17
CA LEU A 122 -2.16 7.51 8.01
C LEU A 122 -2.21 8.39 9.26
N VAL A 123 -1.08 8.62 9.94
CA VAL A 123 -1.04 9.53 11.10
C VAL A 123 -1.35 10.96 10.67
N TYR A 124 -0.68 11.48 9.63
CA TYR A 124 -0.97 12.82 9.12
C TYR A 124 -2.44 12.99 8.70
N ALA A 125 -2.97 12.05 7.91
CA ALA A 125 -4.37 12.05 7.48
C ALA A 125 -5.34 12.10 8.67
N ARG A 126 -4.97 11.49 9.81
CA ARG A 126 -5.81 11.38 11.00
C ARG A 126 -5.67 12.57 11.97
N THR A 127 -4.48 13.17 12.08
CA THR A 127 -4.15 14.17 13.12
C THR A 127 -3.89 15.57 12.58
N GLY A 128 -3.55 15.68 11.28
CA GLY A 128 -3.06 16.92 10.66
C GLY A 128 -1.61 17.28 11.01
N GLU A 129 -0.85 16.40 11.66
CA GLU A 129 0.52 16.70 12.10
C GLU A 129 1.49 16.75 10.91
N THR A 130 1.82 17.97 10.46
CA THR A 130 2.55 18.25 9.22
C THR A 130 3.98 17.72 9.18
N SER A 131 4.56 17.35 10.33
CA SER A 131 5.86 16.67 10.45
C SER A 131 5.88 15.37 9.63
N TYR A 132 4.81 14.57 9.71
CA TYR A 132 4.66 13.31 9.01
C TYR A 132 4.41 13.51 7.51
N ALA A 133 3.65 14.53 7.10
CA ALA A 133 3.48 14.87 5.69
C ALA A 133 4.80 15.25 5.02
N ALA A 134 5.61 16.10 5.67
CA ALA A 134 6.95 16.44 5.19
C ALA A 134 7.85 15.20 5.10
N LYS A 135 7.86 14.35 6.13
CA LYS A 135 8.64 13.10 6.18
C LYS A 135 8.28 12.14 5.02
N VAL A 136 7.00 12.00 4.68
CA VAL A 136 6.52 11.17 3.56
C VAL A 136 6.89 11.79 2.21
N ARG A 137 6.65 13.10 2.01
CA ARG A 137 7.03 13.81 0.78
C ARG A 137 8.53 13.64 0.49
N ASP A 138 9.37 13.86 1.49
CA ASP A 138 10.82 13.79 1.36
C ASP A 138 11.29 12.35 1.08
N ALA A 139 10.62 11.34 1.66
CA ALA A 139 10.88 9.94 1.36
C ALA A 139 10.45 9.53 -0.06
N ILE A 140 9.34 10.06 -0.59
CA ILE A 140 8.92 9.86 -1.99
C ILE A 140 9.97 10.46 -2.94
N ALA A 141 10.43 11.69 -2.66
CA ALA A 141 11.49 12.34 -3.43
C ALA A 141 12.81 11.55 -3.40
N ALA A 142 13.19 11.01 -2.24
CA ALA A 142 14.38 10.16 -2.09
C ALA A 142 14.23 8.77 -2.73
N MET A 143 13.00 8.24 -2.87
CA MET A 143 12.73 6.92 -3.42
C MET A 143 12.89 6.86 -4.94
N MET A 144 12.35 7.84 -5.68
CA MET A 144 12.37 7.86 -7.15
C MET A 144 13.76 7.62 -7.79
N PRO A 145 14.87 8.26 -7.33
CA PRO A 145 16.20 8.02 -7.89
C PRO A 145 16.84 6.67 -7.51
N THR A 146 16.20 5.86 -6.65
CA THR A 146 16.70 4.53 -6.29
C THR A 146 16.34 3.45 -7.32
N GLN A 147 15.51 3.80 -8.31
CA GLN A 147 15.18 2.94 -9.45
C GLN A 147 16.44 2.67 -10.29
N GLN A 148 16.78 1.39 -10.45
CA GLN A 148 17.86 0.94 -11.35
C GLN A 148 17.35 -0.22 -12.22
N ASP A 149 17.92 -0.34 -13.42
CA ASP A 149 17.55 -1.36 -14.39
C ASP A 149 18.43 -2.60 -14.21
N GLY A 150 17.86 -3.80 -14.40
CA GLY A 150 18.58 -5.07 -14.31
C GLY A 150 18.79 -5.61 -12.88
N CYS A 151 18.27 -4.95 -11.84
CA CYS A 151 18.29 -5.45 -10.47
C CYS A 151 17.62 -6.82 -10.35
N SER A 152 18.20 -7.73 -9.55
CA SER A 152 17.62 -9.06 -9.35
C SER A 152 16.19 -8.96 -8.80
N ASN A 153 15.23 -9.56 -9.52
CA ASN A 153 13.80 -9.46 -9.22
C ASN A 153 13.21 -8.03 -9.24
N ALA A 154 13.74 -7.11 -10.04
CA ALA A 154 13.32 -5.70 -10.09
C ALA A 154 11.79 -5.49 -10.11
N VAL A 155 11.05 -6.21 -10.97
CA VAL A 155 9.59 -6.06 -11.06
C VAL A 155 8.85 -6.54 -9.79
N LEU A 156 9.33 -7.60 -9.13
CA LEU A 156 8.77 -8.02 -7.83
C LEU A 156 9.08 -6.99 -6.74
N ALA A 157 10.28 -6.42 -6.76
CA ALA A 157 10.68 -5.40 -5.80
C ALA A 157 9.86 -4.12 -5.95
N LEU A 158 9.63 -3.67 -7.19
CA LEU A 158 8.74 -2.56 -7.52
C LEU A 158 7.28 -2.87 -7.14
N GLY A 159 6.73 -4.01 -7.58
CA GLY A 159 5.35 -4.39 -7.34
C GLY A 159 4.99 -4.56 -5.86
N ARG A 160 5.97 -4.88 -5.00
CA ARG A 160 5.81 -4.98 -3.55
C ARG A 160 5.92 -3.66 -2.79
N GLN A 161 6.34 -2.57 -3.43
CA GLN A 161 6.59 -1.27 -2.79
C GLN A 161 5.77 -0.13 -3.39
N LEU A 162 5.57 -0.11 -4.71
CA LEU A 162 5.00 1.03 -5.43
C LEU A 162 3.61 1.42 -4.93
N GLY A 163 2.73 0.44 -4.66
CA GLY A 163 1.43 0.69 -4.06
C GLY A 163 1.53 1.45 -2.73
N GLY A 164 2.46 1.08 -1.84
CA GLY A 164 2.64 1.75 -0.55
C GLY A 164 3.05 3.21 -0.69
N TRP A 165 3.95 3.50 -1.64
CA TRP A 165 4.35 4.88 -1.97
C TRP A 165 3.20 5.72 -2.53
N VAL A 166 2.39 5.14 -3.42
CA VAL A 166 1.22 5.82 -3.99
C VAL A 166 0.16 6.11 -2.92
N LEU A 167 -0.11 5.15 -2.03
CA LEU A 167 -1.03 5.35 -0.92
C LEU A 167 -0.52 6.38 0.09
N ALA A 168 0.77 6.39 0.38
CA ALA A 168 1.38 7.41 1.24
C ALA A 168 1.23 8.82 0.64
N ALA A 169 1.46 8.98 -0.67
CA ALA A 169 1.28 10.24 -1.39
C ALA A 169 -0.18 10.75 -1.36
N ASP A 170 -1.14 9.85 -1.55
CA ASP A 170 -2.57 10.14 -1.49
C ASP A 170 -3.02 10.58 -0.08
N LEU A 171 -2.57 9.87 0.96
CA LEU A 171 -2.89 10.18 2.35
C LEU A 171 -2.37 11.54 2.82
N ILE A 172 -1.21 11.97 2.31
CA ILE A 172 -0.67 13.31 2.59
C ILE A 172 -1.23 14.42 1.70
N ASP A 173 -2.16 14.09 0.80
CA ASP A 173 -2.71 14.99 -0.22
C ASP A 173 -1.60 15.70 -1.00
N LEU A 174 -0.61 14.93 -1.50
CA LEU A 174 0.65 15.45 -2.04
C LEU A 174 0.43 16.52 -3.13
N ARG A 175 -0.64 16.41 -3.92
CA ARG A 175 -1.04 17.39 -4.94
C ARG A 175 -1.28 18.78 -4.35
N ASP A 176 -1.96 18.85 -3.20
CA ASP A 176 -2.35 20.10 -2.56
C ASP A 176 -1.26 20.57 -1.57
N LEU A 177 -0.48 19.64 -1.01
CA LEU A 177 0.67 19.89 -0.12
C LEU A 177 1.89 20.45 -0.86
N ASP A 178 2.27 19.84 -1.98
CA ASP A 178 3.42 20.22 -2.82
C ASP A 178 3.15 19.86 -4.29
N PRO A 179 2.49 20.76 -5.06
CA PRO A 179 2.14 20.52 -6.46
C PRO A 179 3.34 20.20 -7.37
N SER A 180 4.55 20.63 -7.00
CA SER A 180 5.77 20.39 -7.78
C SER A 180 6.31 18.97 -7.54
N ALA A 181 6.31 18.52 -6.29
CA ALA A 181 6.62 17.15 -5.93
C ALA A 181 5.57 16.17 -6.49
N ASP A 182 4.27 16.52 -6.43
CA ASP A 182 3.20 15.71 -7.06
C ASP A 182 3.37 15.61 -8.58
N ALA A 183 3.59 16.71 -9.30
CA ALA A 183 3.82 16.68 -10.74
C ALA A 183 5.03 15.81 -11.12
N THR A 184 6.10 15.88 -10.32
CA THR A 184 7.30 15.03 -10.48
C THR A 184 6.97 13.56 -10.25
N PHE A 185 6.27 13.24 -9.16
CA PHE A 185 5.88 11.87 -8.82
C PHE A 185 4.90 11.28 -9.85
N ARG A 186 3.92 12.04 -10.32
CA ARG A 186 3.01 11.64 -11.41
C ARG A 186 3.76 11.34 -12.71
N GLY A 187 4.70 12.20 -13.10
CA GLY A 187 5.55 11.96 -14.26
C GLY A 187 6.35 10.66 -14.14
N TRP A 188 6.93 10.42 -12.96
CA TRP A 188 7.67 9.19 -12.66
C TRP A 188 6.75 7.95 -12.64
N LEU A 189 5.59 8.01 -12.00
CA LEU A 189 4.57 6.95 -11.99
C LEU A 189 4.12 6.57 -13.41
N SER A 190 3.88 7.56 -14.26
CA SER A 190 3.46 7.33 -15.64
C SER A 190 4.51 6.55 -16.43
N ALA A 191 5.79 6.85 -16.22
CA ALA A 191 6.90 6.15 -16.87
C ALA A 191 7.19 4.76 -16.28
N ILE A 192 7.25 4.63 -14.94
CA ILE A 192 7.71 3.39 -14.29
C ILE A 192 6.73 2.22 -14.41
N ARG A 193 5.42 2.49 -14.58
CA ARG A 193 4.41 1.43 -14.81
C ARG A 193 4.73 0.58 -16.06
N THR A 194 5.30 1.19 -17.10
CA THR A 194 5.51 0.58 -18.42
C THR A 194 6.98 0.45 -18.81
N LYS A 195 7.91 0.94 -17.97
CA LYS A 195 9.34 0.86 -18.21
C LYS A 195 9.84 -0.59 -18.10
N ASP A 196 10.64 -1.02 -19.07
CA ASP A 196 11.50 -2.19 -18.92
C ASP A 196 12.61 -1.88 -17.91
N ILE A 197 12.53 -2.54 -16.75
CA ILE A 197 13.50 -2.50 -15.66
C ILE A 197 14.25 -3.85 -15.51
N GLY A 198 14.01 -4.79 -16.42
CA GLY A 198 14.67 -6.10 -16.48
C GLY A 198 14.63 -6.91 -15.18
N GLY A 199 15.77 -7.53 -14.85
CA GLY A 199 15.96 -8.27 -13.59
C GLY A 199 15.51 -9.74 -13.59
N GLN A 200 14.76 -10.17 -14.61
CA GLN A 200 14.39 -11.56 -14.89
C GLN A 200 14.22 -11.79 -16.40
N GLY A 201 14.26 -13.06 -16.84
CA GLY A 201 14.12 -13.44 -18.26
C GLY A 201 12.69 -13.45 -18.82
N ARG A 202 11.70 -12.91 -18.11
CA ARG A 202 10.26 -12.95 -18.49
C ARG A 202 9.47 -11.73 -18.02
N TRP A 203 9.70 -11.32 -16.78
CA TRP A 203 9.00 -10.22 -16.11
C TRP A 203 9.93 -9.02 -16.04
N TYR A 204 9.71 -8.04 -16.92
CA TYR A 204 10.60 -6.90 -17.10
C TYR A 204 9.91 -5.54 -16.95
N ALA A 205 8.58 -5.46 -17.12
CA ALA A 205 7.78 -4.28 -16.79
C ALA A 205 6.59 -4.63 -15.86
N LEU A 206 6.08 -3.64 -15.12
CA LEU A 206 5.02 -3.83 -14.12
C LEU A 206 3.67 -4.17 -14.77
N ASP A 207 3.24 -3.38 -15.76
CA ASP A 207 2.02 -3.59 -16.55
C ASP A 207 2.00 -4.94 -17.29
N GLN A 208 3.13 -5.30 -17.90
CA GLN A 208 3.34 -6.55 -18.62
C GLN A 208 3.30 -7.75 -17.66
N THR A 209 3.91 -7.63 -16.48
CA THR A 209 3.91 -8.71 -15.47
C THR A 209 2.53 -8.90 -14.83
N SER A 210 1.78 -7.81 -14.63
CA SER A 210 0.37 -7.83 -14.22
C SER A 210 -0.48 -8.63 -15.21
N GLY A 211 -0.32 -8.39 -16.52
CA GLY A 211 -1.09 -9.12 -17.55
C GLY A 211 -0.58 -10.53 -17.89
N ASP A 212 0.69 -10.84 -17.62
CA ASP A 212 1.30 -12.12 -18.00
C ASP A 212 1.10 -13.24 -16.96
N SER A 213 1.14 -12.91 -15.66
CA SER A 213 1.35 -13.91 -14.61
C SER A 213 0.20 -14.05 -13.61
N ALA A 214 -0.27 -15.27 -13.41
CA ALA A 214 -1.28 -15.65 -12.42
C ALA A 214 -0.70 -15.99 -11.02
N ASN A 215 0.53 -15.57 -10.73
CA ASN A 215 1.23 -15.88 -9.48
C ASN A 215 1.45 -14.62 -8.61
N ASN A 216 2.05 -14.78 -7.43
CA ASN A 216 2.30 -13.68 -6.50
C ASN A 216 3.01 -12.43 -7.11
N TRP A 217 3.85 -12.57 -8.14
CA TRP A 217 4.44 -11.42 -8.85
C TRP A 217 3.37 -10.62 -9.58
N GLY A 218 2.50 -11.30 -10.33
CA GLY A 218 1.43 -10.66 -11.09
C GLY A 218 0.38 -10.03 -10.19
N THR A 219 0.09 -10.60 -9.01
CA THR A 219 -0.85 -10.00 -8.06
C THR A 219 -0.29 -8.71 -7.43
N PHE A 220 0.99 -8.68 -7.04
CA PHE A 220 1.65 -7.45 -6.58
C PHE A 220 1.79 -6.41 -7.69
N ALA A 221 2.16 -6.83 -8.90
CA ALA A 221 2.25 -5.95 -10.06
C ALA A 221 0.89 -5.31 -10.39
N THR A 222 -0.19 -6.10 -10.34
CA THR A 222 -1.58 -5.61 -10.53
C THR A 222 -1.99 -4.64 -9.43
N ALA A 223 -1.71 -4.94 -8.15
CA ALA A 223 -2.07 -4.06 -7.04
C ALA A 223 -1.37 -2.69 -7.13
N SER A 224 -0.07 -2.70 -7.43
CA SER A 224 0.73 -1.49 -7.60
C SER A 224 0.36 -0.71 -8.87
N ARG A 225 0.02 -1.39 -9.96
CA ARG A 225 -0.53 -0.78 -11.18
C ARG A 225 -1.85 -0.07 -10.87
N VAL A 226 -2.85 -0.77 -10.34
CA VAL A 226 -4.15 -0.20 -9.95
C VAL A 226 -3.98 1.02 -9.05
N ALA A 227 -3.09 0.97 -8.05
CA ALA A 227 -2.81 2.13 -7.19
C ALA A 227 -2.33 3.33 -8.01
N ALA A 228 -1.33 3.14 -8.86
CA ALA A 228 -0.78 4.19 -9.71
C ALA A 228 -1.79 4.70 -10.75
N ASP A 229 -2.57 3.83 -11.39
CA ASP A 229 -3.61 4.21 -12.35
C ASP A 229 -4.66 5.12 -11.67
N ARG A 230 -5.08 4.75 -10.46
CA ARG A 230 -6.04 5.50 -9.64
C ARG A 230 -5.49 6.87 -9.26
N TYR A 231 -4.24 6.93 -8.80
CA TYR A 231 -3.58 8.19 -8.45
C TYR A 231 -3.43 9.11 -9.66
N LEU A 232 -3.07 8.55 -10.83
CA LEU A 232 -2.93 9.26 -12.11
C LEU A 232 -4.27 9.62 -12.78
N ALA A 233 -5.40 9.11 -12.29
CA ALA A 233 -6.70 9.14 -12.95
C ALA A 233 -6.70 8.52 -14.37
N ASP A 234 -5.85 7.51 -14.59
CA ASP A 234 -5.72 6.77 -15.84
C ASP A 234 -6.82 5.71 -15.95
N THR A 235 -8.02 6.13 -16.36
CA THR A 235 -9.19 5.24 -16.45
C THR A 235 -9.05 4.15 -17.51
N GLN A 236 -8.19 4.34 -18.52
CA GLN A 236 -7.98 3.35 -19.58
C GLN A 236 -7.10 2.20 -19.10
N ASP A 237 -5.98 2.51 -18.44
CA ASP A 237 -5.12 1.46 -17.89
C ASP A 237 -5.80 0.75 -16.70
N LEU A 238 -6.53 1.50 -15.87
CA LEU A 238 -7.34 0.95 -14.78
C LEU A 238 -8.42 -0.05 -15.28
N ALA A 239 -9.05 0.20 -16.42
CA ALA A 239 -10.00 -0.74 -17.03
C ALA A 239 -9.30 -2.03 -17.54
N THR A 240 -8.04 -1.91 -17.96
CA THR A 240 -7.20 -3.06 -18.34
C THR A 240 -6.79 -3.86 -17.10
N ALA A 241 -6.36 -3.19 -16.03
CA ALA A 241 -6.05 -3.80 -14.74
C ALA A 241 -7.28 -4.47 -14.11
N TRP A 242 -8.49 -3.91 -14.28
CA TRP A 242 -9.75 -4.57 -13.93
C TRP A 242 -9.97 -5.86 -14.74
N ALA A 243 -9.77 -5.85 -16.06
CA ALA A 243 -9.94 -7.04 -16.89
C ALA A 243 -8.98 -8.18 -16.49
N ILE A 244 -7.75 -7.82 -16.12
CA ILE A 244 -6.73 -8.74 -15.55
C ILE A 244 -7.20 -9.31 -14.20
N PHE A 245 -7.61 -8.45 -13.25
CA PHE A 245 -8.09 -8.90 -11.94
C PHE A 245 -9.35 -9.76 -12.03
N LYS A 246 -10.30 -9.37 -12.89
CA LYS A 246 -11.50 -10.15 -13.16
C LYS A 246 -11.12 -11.53 -13.69
N GLY A 247 -10.26 -11.60 -14.70
CA GLY A 247 -9.78 -12.87 -15.25
C GLY A 247 -8.91 -13.70 -14.30
N TYR A 248 -8.29 -13.07 -13.29
CA TYR A 248 -7.68 -13.79 -12.16
C TYR A 248 -8.76 -14.47 -11.30
N SER A 249 -9.90 -13.79 -11.11
CA SER A 249 -11.01 -14.25 -10.30
C SER A 249 -11.85 -15.35 -10.97
N ASP A 250 -12.07 -15.27 -12.29
CA ASP A 250 -13.02 -16.12 -13.05
C ASP A 250 -12.40 -16.92 -14.21
N GLY A 251 -11.10 -16.76 -14.48
CA GLY A 251 -10.40 -17.43 -15.58
C GLY A 251 -10.53 -16.76 -16.95
N SER A 252 -11.20 -15.61 -17.08
CA SER A 252 -11.44 -14.96 -18.38
C SER A 252 -10.19 -14.30 -19.02
N TRP A 253 -9.04 -14.27 -18.34
CA TRP A 253 -7.81 -13.63 -18.84
C TRP A 253 -6.73 -14.66 -19.16
N PRO A 254 -6.04 -14.57 -20.33
CA PRO A 254 -5.18 -15.64 -20.85
C PRO A 254 -3.77 -15.65 -20.24
N PHE A 255 -3.65 -15.73 -18.91
CA PHE A 255 -2.36 -15.79 -18.21
C PHE A 255 -1.46 -16.92 -18.72
N ASN A 256 -0.16 -16.66 -18.79
CA ASN A 256 0.86 -17.63 -19.18
C ASN A 256 1.34 -18.44 -17.97
N LYS A 257 1.37 -19.77 -18.09
CA LYS A 257 1.80 -20.63 -16.99
C LYS A 257 3.29 -20.47 -16.67
N THR A 258 3.71 -20.64 -15.42
CA THR A 258 5.13 -20.80 -15.07
C THR A 258 5.63 -22.22 -15.34
N ALA A 259 6.93 -22.45 -15.17
CA ALA A 259 7.50 -23.80 -15.19
C ALA A 259 7.09 -24.65 -13.97
N SER A 260 6.69 -24.01 -12.86
CA SER A 260 6.21 -24.68 -11.65
C SER A 260 4.75 -25.14 -11.77
N TRP A 261 3.94 -24.48 -12.61
CA TRP A 261 2.50 -24.76 -12.76
C TRP A 261 2.20 -26.25 -12.97
N SER A 262 1.26 -26.78 -12.18
CA SER A 262 0.79 -28.17 -12.26
C SER A 262 -0.73 -28.24 -12.31
N SER A 263 -1.25 -29.09 -13.20
CA SER A 263 -2.69 -29.31 -13.34
C SER A 263 -3.33 -29.97 -12.12
N ALA A 264 -2.54 -30.63 -11.26
CA ALA A 264 -3.01 -31.26 -10.02
C ALA A 264 -3.65 -30.25 -9.04
N TRP A 265 -3.35 -28.95 -9.17
CA TRP A 265 -3.90 -27.91 -8.31
C TRP A 265 -5.13 -27.18 -8.88
N SER A 266 -5.59 -27.55 -10.08
CA SER A 266 -6.38 -26.65 -10.94
C SER A 266 -7.80 -27.11 -11.29
N CYS A 267 -8.28 -28.22 -10.73
CA CYS A 267 -9.62 -28.79 -10.98
C CYS A 267 -9.92 -29.15 -12.46
N LEU A 268 -8.93 -29.07 -13.36
CA LEU A 268 -9.13 -29.27 -14.79
C LEU A 268 -9.76 -30.62 -15.21
N PRO A 269 -9.65 -31.74 -14.47
CA PRO A 269 -10.37 -32.98 -14.80
C PRO A 269 -11.90 -32.89 -14.67
N THR A 270 -12.45 -32.01 -13.81
CA THR A 270 -13.91 -31.84 -13.63
C THR A 270 -14.49 -30.75 -14.53
N LEU A 271 -13.65 -29.92 -15.14
CA LEU A 271 -14.05 -28.80 -15.99
C LEU A 271 -13.96 -29.14 -17.48
N SER A 272 -14.81 -28.50 -18.29
CA SER A 272 -14.77 -28.64 -19.75
C SER A 272 -13.38 -28.32 -20.30
N SER A 273 -12.90 -29.10 -21.27
CA SER A 273 -11.61 -28.95 -21.96
C SER A 273 -11.42 -27.59 -22.69
N SER A 274 -12.47 -26.77 -22.72
CA SER A 274 -12.47 -25.39 -23.20
C SER A 274 -11.93 -24.39 -22.15
N VAL A 275 -12.09 -24.68 -20.85
CA VAL A 275 -11.58 -23.86 -19.73
C VAL A 275 -10.13 -24.26 -19.45
N LYS A 276 -9.20 -23.81 -20.30
CA LYS A 276 -7.82 -24.33 -20.28
C LYS A 276 -6.98 -23.93 -19.07
N ARG A 277 -7.34 -22.89 -18.33
CA ARG A 277 -6.58 -22.33 -17.20
C ARG A 277 -7.54 -21.62 -16.25
N LEU A 278 -7.40 -21.90 -14.95
CA LEU A 278 -7.96 -21.06 -13.91
C LEU A 278 -6.81 -20.60 -12.99
N PRO A 279 -6.64 -19.28 -12.73
CA PRO A 279 -5.66 -18.76 -11.79
C PRO A 279 -5.92 -19.17 -10.33
N ILE A 280 -7.21 -19.26 -9.98
CA ILE A 280 -7.73 -19.81 -8.73
C ILE A 280 -8.44 -21.12 -9.07
N ALA A 281 -8.33 -22.17 -8.27
CA ALA A 281 -9.18 -23.35 -8.39
C ALA A 281 -10.65 -22.97 -8.17
N ILE A 282 -11.53 -23.14 -9.17
CA ILE A 282 -12.96 -22.80 -9.11
C ILE A 282 -13.79 -24.06 -9.33
N ASP A 283 -14.41 -24.53 -8.25
CA ASP A 283 -15.62 -25.36 -8.19
C ASP A 283 -15.80 -25.72 -6.72
N GLY A 284 -16.94 -25.38 -6.10
CA GLY A 284 -17.20 -25.64 -4.69
C GLY A 284 -17.18 -27.12 -4.28
N SER A 285 -17.12 -28.03 -5.25
CA SER A 285 -16.92 -29.48 -5.09
C SER A 285 -15.55 -29.99 -5.58
N CYS A 286 -14.62 -29.10 -5.95
CA CYS A 286 -13.32 -29.50 -6.48
C CYS A 286 -12.47 -30.21 -5.43
N THR A 287 -12.43 -31.53 -5.55
CA THR A 287 -11.51 -32.40 -4.84
C THR A 287 -10.58 -33.13 -5.80
N GLU A 288 -9.28 -33.14 -5.52
CA GLU A 288 -8.30 -34.02 -6.17
C GLU A 288 -7.68 -34.93 -5.09
N ALA A 289 -7.63 -36.24 -5.32
CA ALA A 289 -7.12 -37.22 -4.34
C ALA A 289 -7.75 -37.11 -2.91
N GLY A 290 -8.97 -36.57 -2.79
CA GLY A 290 -9.66 -36.35 -1.51
C GLY A 290 -9.39 -35.00 -0.84
N TYR A 291 -8.59 -34.12 -1.46
CA TYR A 291 -8.28 -32.78 -0.95
C TYR A 291 -9.09 -31.73 -1.67
N GLN A 292 -9.83 -30.89 -0.92
CA GLN A 292 -10.60 -29.78 -1.48
C GLN A 292 -9.66 -28.66 -1.93
N LEU A 293 -9.60 -28.41 -3.24
CA LEU A 293 -8.73 -27.39 -3.83
C LEU A 293 -9.42 -26.04 -4.06
N ASP A 294 -10.75 -25.99 -4.01
CA ASP A 294 -11.53 -24.76 -4.26
C ASP A 294 -10.98 -23.55 -3.50
N GLY A 295 -10.73 -22.47 -4.25
CA GLY A 295 -10.10 -21.24 -3.76
C GLY A 295 -8.57 -21.20 -3.83
N LEU A 296 -7.84 -22.32 -4.01
CA LEU A 296 -6.38 -22.26 -4.06
C LEU A 296 -5.84 -21.48 -5.28
N PRO A 297 -4.93 -20.51 -5.10
CA PRO A 297 -4.18 -19.91 -6.20
C PRO A 297 -3.25 -20.95 -6.85
N VAL A 298 -3.58 -21.36 -8.08
CA VAL A 298 -3.03 -22.55 -8.73
C VAL A 298 -1.51 -22.44 -8.95
N GLU A 299 -1.04 -21.30 -9.45
CA GLU A 299 0.39 -21.05 -9.70
C GLU A 299 1.23 -21.09 -8.42
N ASP A 300 0.75 -20.49 -7.34
CA ASP A 300 1.48 -20.39 -6.08
C ASP A 300 1.40 -21.69 -5.27
N ALA A 301 0.25 -22.39 -5.29
CA ALA A 301 0.13 -23.76 -4.78
C ALA A 301 1.07 -24.73 -5.51
N SER A 302 1.20 -24.60 -6.84
CA SER A 302 2.09 -25.41 -7.68
C SER A 302 3.58 -25.30 -7.36
N ARG A 303 4.00 -24.36 -6.50
CA ARG A 303 5.37 -24.28 -5.98
C ARG A 303 5.62 -25.21 -4.78
N SER A 304 4.64 -26.05 -4.46
CA SER A 304 4.61 -26.94 -3.31
C SER A 304 4.43 -28.39 -3.75
N ALA A 305 4.81 -29.34 -2.89
CA ALA A 305 4.45 -30.74 -3.09
C ALA A 305 2.93 -30.93 -2.90
N PHE A 306 2.24 -31.44 -3.91
CA PHE A 306 0.84 -31.86 -3.78
C PHE A 306 0.74 -32.99 -2.72
N PRO A 307 -0.28 -33.00 -1.84
CA PRO A 307 -1.53 -32.23 -1.86
C PRO A 307 -1.63 -31.05 -0.88
N VAL A 308 -0.60 -30.79 -0.06
CA VAL A 308 -0.64 -29.73 0.95
C VAL A 308 0.15 -28.52 0.44
N PRO A 309 -0.51 -27.38 0.17
CA PRO A 309 0.17 -26.22 -0.37
C PRO A 309 1.05 -25.56 0.71
N SER A 310 2.21 -25.03 0.31
CA SER A 310 3.02 -24.18 1.17
C SER A 310 2.42 -22.77 1.20
N SER A 311 2.14 -22.29 2.41
CA SER A 311 1.45 -21.04 2.63
C SER A 311 2.24 -19.79 2.28
N GLY A 312 3.57 -19.86 2.14
CA GLY A 312 4.42 -18.69 1.88
C GLY A 312 4.03 -17.95 0.60
N TYR A 313 3.95 -18.65 -0.54
CA TYR A 313 3.60 -18.01 -1.81
C TYR A 313 2.13 -17.63 -1.91
N ILE A 314 1.24 -18.42 -1.30
CA ILE A 314 -0.21 -18.14 -1.29
C ILE A 314 -0.52 -16.89 -0.44
N ASN A 315 0.09 -16.76 0.75
CA ASN A 315 -0.03 -15.55 1.57
C ASN A 315 0.64 -14.32 0.93
N GLU A 316 1.69 -14.49 0.13
CA GLU A 316 2.24 -13.41 -0.71
C GLU A 316 1.26 -13.00 -1.82
N ALA A 317 0.64 -13.97 -2.52
CA ALA A 317 -0.35 -13.68 -3.56
C ALA A 317 -1.59 -12.97 -2.99
N LEU A 318 -2.10 -13.45 -1.83
CA LEU A 318 -3.26 -12.91 -1.13
C LEU A 318 -3.16 -11.41 -0.83
N GLN A 319 -1.96 -10.91 -0.51
CA GLN A 319 -1.72 -9.48 -0.29
C GLN A 319 -2.02 -8.65 -1.56
N GLY A 320 -1.46 -9.04 -2.70
CA GLY A 320 -1.68 -8.36 -3.97
C GLY A 320 -3.15 -8.43 -4.42
N ILE A 321 -3.80 -9.59 -4.27
CA ILE A 321 -5.23 -9.75 -4.61
C ILE A 321 -6.11 -8.87 -3.72
N THR A 322 -5.85 -8.85 -2.40
CA THR A 322 -6.65 -8.06 -1.44
C THR A 322 -6.53 -6.56 -1.71
N LEU A 323 -5.31 -6.05 -1.92
CA LEU A 323 -5.09 -4.64 -2.24
C LEU A 323 -5.71 -4.26 -3.60
N SER A 324 -5.56 -5.13 -4.62
CA SER A 324 -6.21 -4.91 -5.92
C SER A 324 -7.73 -4.83 -5.76
N ALA A 325 -8.35 -5.76 -5.02
CA ALA A 325 -9.79 -5.80 -4.80
C ALA A 325 -10.30 -4.54 -4.09
N LEU A 326 -9.61 -4.10 -3.04
CA LEU A 326 -9.92 -2.87 -2.31
C LEU A 326 -9.92 -1.65 -3.24
N LEU A 327 -8.83 -1.44 -3.98
CA LEU A 327 -8.66 -0.26 -4.84
C LEU A 327 -9.62 -0.25 -6.04
N LEU A 328 -9.89 -1.42 -6.63
CA LEU A 328 -10.86 -1.59 -7.72
C LEU A 328 -12.29 -1.41 -7.22
N SER A 329 -12.63 -1.92 -6.02
CA SER A 329 -13.94 -1.71 -5.40
C SER A 329 -14.21 -0.23 -5.14
N ARG A 330 -13.22 0.50 -4.62
CA ARG A 330 -13.29 1.96 -4.43
C ARG A 330 -13.25 2.76 -5.74
N ALA A 331 -13.04 2.09 -6.86
CA ALA A 331 -13.20 2.66 -8.21
C ALA A 331 -14.54 2.31 -8.88
N GLY A 332 -15.45 1.63 -8.18
CA GLY A 332 -16.75 1.22 -8.69
C GLY A 332 -16.76 -0.12 -9.42
N TYR A 333 -15.65 -0.86 -9.48
CA TYR A 333 -15.64 -2.21 -10.03
C TYR A 333 -16.13 -3.24 -9.01
N PRO A 334 -16.88 -4.28 -9.42
CA PRO A 334 -17.45 -5.30 -8.53
C PRO A 334 -16.39 -6.34 -8.07
N ALA A 335 -15.26 -5.88 -7.53
CA ALA A 335 -14.07 -6.71 -7.32
C ALA A 335 -14.27 -7.79 -6.25
N PHE A 336 -14.89 -7.47 -5.11
CA PHE A 336 -15.17 -8.46 -4.06
C PHE A 336 -16.23 -9.50 -4.46
N SER A 337 -17.14 -9.19 -5.39
CA SER A 337 -18.10 -10.18 -5.93
C SER A 337 -17.58 -10.95 -7.14
N SER A 338 -16.45 -10.53 -7.73
CA SER A 338 -15.84 -11.12 -8.92
C SER A 338 -15.53 -12.62 -8.76
N GLY A 339 -15.73 -13.38 -9.84
CA GLY A 339 -15.48 -14.82 -9.88
C GLY A 339 -16.24 -15.63 -8.82
N ASP A 340 -17.46 -15.20 -8.46
CA ASP A 340 -18.23 -15.73 -7.34
C ASP A 340 -17.49 -15.60 -5.99
N ARG A 341 -17.11 -14.36 -5.64
CA ARG A 341 -16.35 -14.04 -4.41
C ARG A 341 -15.01 -14.78 -4.33
N ALA A 342 -14.26 -14.82 -5.44
CA ALA A 342 -13.04 -15.61 -5.55
C ALA A 342 -12.00 -15.30 -4.45
N LEU A 343 -11.83 -14.03 -4.06
CA LEU A 343 -10.94 -13.64 -2.94
C LEU A 343 -11.38 -14.24 -1.58
N LEU A 344 -12.69 -14.34 -1.31
CA LEU A 344 -13.18 -15.04 -0.11
C LEU A 344 -12.84 -16.53 -0.16
N ARG A 345 -13.06 -17.18 -1.31
CA ARG A 345 -12.69 -18.60 -1.48
C ARG A 345 -11.19 -18.82 -1.30
N VAL A 346 -10.33 -17.92 -1.80
CA VAL A 346 -8.88 -17.95 -1.53
C VAL A 346 -8.61 -17.92 -0.03
N ALA A 347 -9.16 -16.96 0.69
CA ALA A 347 -8.93 -16.83 2.14
C ALA A 347 -9.41 -18.07 2.92
N GLN A 348 -10.59 -18.60 2.57
CA GLN A 348 -11.14 -19.83 3.13
C GLN A 348 -10.29 -21.07 2.79
N ALA A 349 -9.66 -21.10 1.60
CA ALA A 349 -8.72 -22.15 1.25
C ALA A 349 -7.45 -22.07 2.11
N VAL A 350 -6.85 -20.89 2.31
CA VAL A 350 -5.67 -20.75 3.19
C VAL A 350 -6.01 -21.13 4.64
N ASP A 351 -7.19 -20.73 5.13
CA ASP A 351 -7.68 -21.07 6.47
C ASP A 351 -7.90 -22.59 6.64
N ARG A 352 -8.48 -23.27 5.64
CA ARG A 352 -8.70 -24.72 5.60
C ARG A 352 -7.40 -25.53 5.81
N TYR A 353 -6.27 -25.03 5.29
CA TYR A 353 -4.96 -25.67 5.45
C TYR A 353 -4.21 -25.19 6.72
N GLY A 354 -4.84 -24.38 7.58
CA GLY A 354 -4.30 -23.96 8.88
C GLY A 354 -3.30 -22.79 8.80
N ASP A 355 -3.29 -22.07 7.68
CA ASP A 355 -2.15 -21.28 7.23
C ASP A 355 -2.48 -19.79 6.97
N LEU A 356 -3.72 -19.37 7.27
CA LEU A 356 -4.12 -17.97 7.21
C LEU A 356 -3.41 -17.20 8.34
N ASN A 357 -2.81 -16.05 8.00
CA ASN A 357 -1.97 -15.24 8.91
C ASN A 357 -0.63 -15.89 9.32
N ALA A 358 -0.24 -17.03 8.74
CA ALA A 358 1.00 -17.75 9.08
C ALA A 358 2.29 -16.96 8.77
N THR A 359 2.22 -15.96 7.91
CA THR A 359 3.33 -15.01 7.67
C THR A 359 2.96 -13.62 8.16
N THR A 360 3.85 -12.96 8.90
CA THR A 360 3.62 -11.62 9.48
C THR A 360 3.21 -10.59 8.44
N VAL A 361 3.78 -10.68 7.23
CA VAL A 361 3.48 -9.77 6.12
C VAL A 361 2.07 -9.93 5.54
N ALA A 362 1.36 -11.03 5.79
CA ALA A 362 0.01 -11.26 5.26
C ALA A 362 -1.12 -11.04 6.27
N GLN A 363 -0.80 -10.81 7.55
CA GLN A 363 -1.76 -10.66 8.66
C GLN A 363 -2.77 -9.51 8.46
N HIS A 364 -2.43 -8.53 7.62
CA HIS A 364 -3.34 -7.42 7.27
C HIS A 364 -4.49 -7.84 6.34
N THR A 365 -4.32 -8.88 5.53
CA THR A 365 -5.29 -9.22 4.48
C THR A 365 -6.66 -9.62 5.05
N THR A 366 -6.67 -10.43 6.12
CA THR A 366 -7.90 -10.98 6.70
C THR A 366 -8.86 -9.93 7.25
N TRP A 367 -8.35 -8.80 7.74
CA TRP A 367 -9.19 -7.70 8.25
C TRP A 367 -10.01 -7.04 7.14
N VAL A 368 -9.40 -6.77 5.98
CA VAL A 368 -10.11 -6.25 4.80
C VAL A 368 -11.16 -7.24 4.33
N ILE A 369 -10.80 -8.52 4.27
CA ILE A 369 -11.68 -9.60 3.80
C ILE A 369 -12.89 -9.72 4.74
N ASN A 370 -12.69 -9.75 6.06
CA ASN A 370 -13.78 -9.78 7.03
C ASN A 370 -14.69 -8.54 6.93
N ALA A 371 -14.13 -7.34 6.77
CA ALA A 371 -14.92 -6.11 6.65
C ALA A 371 -15.78 -6.07 5.37
N TYR A 372 -15.25 -6.51 4.22
CA TYR A 372 -15.97 -6.47 2.94
C TYR A 372 -16.92 -7.65 2.71
N TYR A 373 -16.68 -8.81 3.33
CA TYR A 373 -17.56 -10.00 3.20
C TYR A 373 -18.49 -10.22 4.40
N GLY A 374 -18.31 -9.51 5.51
CA GLY A 374 -19.05 -9.73 6.76
C GLY A 374 -18.71 -11.06 7.42
N THR A 375 -17.46 -11.53 7.28
CA THR A 375 -17.00 -12.82 7.79
C THR A 375 -16.23 -12.69 9.12
N HIS A 376 -15.98 -13.83 9.76
CA HIS A 376 -15.22 -13.95 11.00
C HIS A 376 -14.03 -14.93 10.83
N LEU A 377 -13.31 -14.82 9.71
CA LEU A 377 -12.06 -15.56 9.52
C LEU A 377 -11.05 -15.14 10.62
N PRO A 378 -10.17 -16.04 11.09
CA PRO A 378 -9.22 -15.75 12.17
C PRO A 378 -8.38 -14.50 11.89
N THR A 379 -8.35 -13.55 12.81
CA THR A 379 -7.54 -12.33 12.72
C THR A 379 -6.52 -12.27 13.85
N VAL A 380 -5.34 -11.73 13.56
CA VAL A 380 -4.34 -11.32 14.55
C VAL A 380 -4.07 -9.82 14.41
N ALA A 381 -3.43 -9.19 15.40
CA ALA A 381 -3.03 -7.78 15.31
C ALA A 381 -2.20 -7.54 14.04
N ALA A 382 -2.59 -6.54 13.25
CA ALA A 382 -2.03 -6.33 11.92
C ALA A 382 -1.04 -5.18 11.91
N SER A 383 0.24 -5.52 11.79
CA SER A 383 1.25 -4.56 11.34
C SER A 383 1.08 -4.29 9.84
N TYR A 384 2.19 -4.00 9.16
CA TYR A 384 2.25 -3.83 7.72
C TYR A 384 2.81 -5.06 6.98
N GLY A 385 2.38 -5.21 5.73
CA GLY A 385 2.83 -6.26 4.83
C GLY A 385 3.82 -5.75 3.79
N ARG A 386 3.40 -5.82 2.52
CA ARG A 386 4.08 -5.29 1.34
C ARG A 386 3.08 -4.40 0.62
N ALA A 387 3.44 -3.16 0.30
CA ALA A 387 2.57 -2.11 -0.26
C ALA A 387 1.34 -1.69 0.57
N PHE A 388 0.93 -2.43 1.61
CA PHE A 388 -0.23 -2.12 2.44
C PHE A 388 -0.10 -2.66 3.88
N GLY A 389 -0.97 -2.20 4.81
CA GLY A 389 -0.86 -2.53 6.23
C GLY A 389 -1.89 -1.85 7.14
N PHE A 390 -1.77 -2.10 8.45
CA PHE A 390 -2.54 -1.44 9.53
C PHE A 390 -4.07 -1.59 9.41
N THR A 391 -4.50 -2.71 8.86
CA THR A 391 -5.89 -2.98 8.52
C THR A 391 -6.75 -3.36 9.72
N ASP A 392 -6.15 -3.73 10.85
CA ASP A 392 -6.84 -3.88 12.13
C ASP A 392 -7.30 -2.53 12.68
N TRP A 393 -6.54 -1.46 12.43
CA TRP A 393 -6.94 -0.09 12.71
C TRP A 393 -7.93 0.46 11.66
N LEU A 394 -7.68 0.21 10.36
CA LEU A 394 -8.51 0.74 9.27
C LEU A 394 -9.87 0.04 9.09
N TYR A 395 -9.94 -1.27 9.35
CA TYR A 395 -11.10 -2.13 9.05
C TYR A 395 -11.48 -3.07 10.19
N GLY A 396 -10.79 -3.03 11.33
CA GLY A 396 -11.23 -3.72 12.53
C GLY A 396 -12.52 -3.10 13.10
N PRO A 397 -13.23 -3.83 13.97
CA PRO A 397 -14.41 -3.29 14.63
C PRO A 397 -14.00 -2.12 15.52
N THR A 398 -14.56 -0.93 15.27
CA THR A 398 -14.37 0.22 16.15
C THR A 398 -14.78 -0.18 17.56
N PRO A 399 -13.89 -0.09 18.57
CA PRO A 399 -14.25 -0.45 19.93
C PRO A 399 -15.42 0.42 20.37
N THR A 400 -16.55 -0.21 20.70
CA THR A 400 -17.70 0.51 21.27
C THR A 400 -17.21 1.20 22.53
N ALA A 401 -17.36 2.52 22.61
CA ALA A 401 -16.93 3.27 23.76
C ALA A 401 -17.62 2.71 25.01
N THR A 402 -16.84 2.08 25.90
CA THR A 402 -17.34 1.64 27.20
C THR A 402 -17.99 2.86 27.86
N PRO A 403 -19.28 2.80 28.22
CA PRO A 403 -19.94 3.96 28.81
C PRO A 403 -19.16 4.36 30.05
N ALA A 404 -18.76 5.64 30.09
CA ALA A 404 -18.05 6.18 31.24
C ALA A 404 -18.85 5.86 32.50
N PRO A 405 -18.22 5.36 33.59
CA PRO A 405 -18.95 4.94 34.78
C PRO A 405 -19.83 6.09 35.24
N THR A 406 -21.14 5.84 35.31
CA THR A 406 -22.11 6.83 35.78
C THR A 406 -21.64 7.30 37.15
N ARG A 407 -21.25 8.58 37.26
CA ARG A 407 -20.83 9.12 38.55
C ARG A 407 -22.03 8.97 39.49
N THR A 408 -21.89 8.13 40.52
CA THR A 408 -22.83 8.12 41.63
C THR A 408 -22.96 9.56 42.12
N PRO A 409 -24.18 10.12 42.23
CA PRO A 409 -24.37 11.46 42.75
C PRO A 409 -23.64 11.58 44.10
N ALA A 410 -22.80 12.60 44.23
CA ALA A 410 -22.19 12.90 45.51
C ALA A 410 -23.32 13.17 46.53
N PRO A 411 -23.21 12.68 47.78
CA PRO A 411 -24.21 12.98 48.79
C PRO A 411 -24.32 14.50 48.98
N ASP A 412 -25.56 14.96 49.05
CA ASP A 412 -25.94 16.38 49.15
C ASP A 412 -25.22 17.05 50.34
N PRO A 413 -24.50 18.18 50.16
CA PRO A 413 -23.83 18.84 51.27
C PRO A 413 -24.83 19.34 52.30
N SER A 414 -24.79 18.74 53.49
CA SER A 414 -25.54 19.15 54.68
C SER A 414 -25.42 20.66 54.94
N PRO A 415 -26.51 21.37 55.28
CA PRO A 415 -26.54 22.83 55.30
C PRO A 415 -25.54 23.47 56.26
N THR A 416 -24.76 24.40 55.74
CA THR A 416 -23.76 25.18 56.48
C THR A 416 -24.40 26.05 57.56
N ALA A 417 -23.87 25.99 58.78
CA ALA A 417 -24.34 26.85 59.88
C ALA A 417 -24.00 28.34 59.66
N SER A 418 -24.91 29.21 60.11
CA SER A 418 -24.82 30.67 59.98
C SER A 418 -23.59 31.28 60.69
N PRO A 419 -22.96 32.34 60.16
CA PRO A 419 -21.84 33.01 60.80
C PRO A 419 -22.24 33.82 62.05
N THR A 420 -21.37 33.81 63.05
CA THR A 420 -21.43 34.62 64.28
C THR A 420 -20.82 36.03 64.02
N PRO A 421 -21.39 37.12 64.55
CA PRO A 421 -20.94 38.48 64.23
C PRO A 421 -19.59 38.88 64.86
N THR A 422 -18.85 39.71 64.12
CA THR A 422 -17.54 40.27 64.45
C THR A 422 -17.59 41.30 65.58
N VAL A 423 -16.62 41.27 66.51
CA VAL A 423 -16.38 42.33 67.49
C VAL A 423 -15.22 43.22 67.04
N VAL A 424 -15.39 44.54 67.15
CA VAL A 424 -14.43 45.58 66.74
C VAL A 424 -13.57 46.02 67.93
N PRO A 425 -12.24 46.13 67.78
CA PRO A 425 -11.39 46.93 68.66
C PRO A 425 -11.03 48.30 68.04
N THR A 426 -11.02 49.31 68.89
CA THR A 426 -10.76 50.76 68.64
C THR A 426 -9.24 51.04 68.51
N PRO A 427 -8.78 52.08 67.77
CA PRO A 427 -7.35 52.24 67.40
C PRO A 427 -6.54 53.05 68.42
N ASP A 428 -5.20 53.00 68.35
CA ASP A 428 -4.38 54.18 68.68
C ASP A 428 -2.96 54.27 68.04
N ILE A 429 -2.54 55.52 67.82
CA ILE A 429 -1.25 56.19 67.54
C ILE A 429 -0.01 55.56 66.83
N THR A 430 0.40 56.31 65.81
CA THR A 430 1.71 56.38 65.12
C THR A 430 2.80 57.10 65.95
N PRO A 431 4.09 56.75 65.78
CA PRO A 431 5.13 57.79 65.65
C PRO A 431 6.14 57.58 64.49
N THR A 432 7.03 58.54 64.29
CA THR A 432 7.60 58.93 62.96
C THR A 432 9.13 58.78 62.82
N ALA A 433 9.56 58.18 61.71
CA ALA A 433 10.78 58.37 60.88
C ALA A 433 12.25 58.12 61.35
N SER A 434 13.06 57.74 60.33
CA SER A 434 14.47 58.16 60.05
C SER A 434 15.65 57.31 60.61
N PRO A 435 16.83 57.24 59.94
CA PRO A 435 17.18 57.27 58.50
C PRO A 435 18.11 56.10 58.05
N ALA A 436 18.66 56.19 56.83
CA ALA A 436 19.35 55.13 56.08
C ALA A 436 20.84 54.87 56.38
N ALA A 437 21.26 53.65 56.04
CA ALA A 437 22.55 53.25 55.46
C ALA A 437 22.24 52.06 54.52
N GLY A 438 22.85 51.77 53.38
CA GLY A 438 24.06 52.20 52.69
C GLY A 438 24.37 51.03 51.72
N PRO A 439 24.74 51.23 50.44
CA PRO A 439 24.78 50.15 49.47
C PRO A 439 25.93 49.17 49.73
N THR A 440 25.71 47.88 49.50
CA THR A 440 26.77 46.86 49.49
C THR A 440 26.87 46.25 48.11
N ASP A 441 28.06 46.32 47.51
CA ASP A 441 28.31 45.88 46.14
C ASP A 441 28.12 44.38 45.94
N THR A 442 27.39 44.00 44.90
CA THR A 442 27.29 42.61 44.43
C THR A 442 28.25 42.42 43.26
N PRO A 443 29.26 41.53 43.35
CA PRO A 443 30.24 41.36 42.28
C PRO A 443 29.65 40.64 41.07
N ALA A 444 30.00 41.12 39.88
CA ALA A 444 29.55 40.56 38.61
C ALA A 444 30.14 39.16 38.32
N PRO A 445 29.41 38.28 37.58
CA PRO A 445 29.93 36.97 37.19
C PRO A 445 31.11 37.08 36.22
N ARG A 446 32.16 36.33 36.51
CA ARG A 446 33.42 36.29 35.76
C ARG A 446 33.25 35.47 34.47
N SER A 447 33.73 36.00 33.35
CA SER A 447 33.77 35.28 32.07
C SER A 447 34.66 34.04 32.15
N THR A 448 34.10 32.87 31.87
CA THR A 448 34.85 31.63 31.66
C THR A 448 35.40 31.58 30.24
N ALA A 449 36.71 31.33 30.10
CA ALA A 449 37.38 31.25 28.82
C ALA A 449 36.96 30.00 28.01
N SER A 450 36.87 30.15 26.69
CA SER A 450 36.71 29.02 25.76
C SER A 450 37.98 28.16 25.74
N PRO A 451 37.90 26.82 25.77
CA PRO A 451 39.00 25.99 25.35
C PRO A 451 39.18 26.09 23.82
N SER A 452 40.44 26.06 23.36
CA SER A 452 40.79 25.88 21.95
C SER A 452 40.56 24.43 21.50
N PRO A 453 40.40 24.16 20.19
CA PRO A 453 40.12 22.83 19.69
C PRO A 453 41.31 21.88 19.88
N VAL A 454 41.02 20.65 20.30
CA VAL A 454 41.96 19.52 20.22
C VAL A 454 41.83 18.92 18.82
N GLU A 455 42.93 18.87 18.08
CA GLU A 455 42.98 18.11 16.82
C GLU A 455 42.82 16.62 17.10
N THR A 456 41.67 16.05 16.72
CA THR A 456 41.46 14.61 16.73
C THR A 456 41.84 14.04 15.37
N THR A 457 42.93 13.28 15.32
CA THR A 457 43.37 12.59 14.09
C THR A 457 42.40 11.48 13.70
N THR A 458 41.94 11.53 12.45
CA THR A 458 41.05 10.51 11.88
C THR A 458 41.74 9.15 11.80
N ALA A 459 41.29 8.19 12.61
CA ALA A 459 41.62 6.78 12.43
C ALA A 459 40.74 6.18 11.30
N ALA A 460 41.37 5.45 10.38
CA ALA A 460 40.68 4.73 9.31
C ALA A 460 39.79 3.60 9.85
N PRO A 461 38.71 3.20 9.14
CA PRO A 461 37.81 2.17 9.62
C PRO A 461 38.49 0.79 9.66
N THR A 462 38.66 0.25 10.86
CA THR A 462 39.09 -1.13 11.09
C THR A 462 37.98 -2.10 10.66
N ALA A 463 38.37 -3.20 10.00
CA ALA A 463 37.43 -4.22 9.51
C ALA A 463 36.57 -4.80 10.65
N SER A 464 35.29 -5.06 10.35
CA SER A 464 34.35 -5.66 11.28
C SER A 464 34.82 -7.06 11.68
N ALA A 465 35.09 -7.26 12.98
CA ALA A 465 35.54 -8.55 13.49
C ALA A 465 34.35 -9.51 13.63
N THR A 466 34.34 -10.58 12.83
CA THR A 466 33.44 -11.71 13.01
C THR A 466 33.62 -12.28 14.42
N LEU A 467 32.56 -12.25 15.24
CA LEU A 467 32.58 -12.86 16.56
C LEU A 467 32.89 -14.36 16.44
N ALA A 468 33.78 -14.85 17.32
CA ALA A 468 34.09 -16.27 17.39
C ALA A 468 32.80 -17.08 17.66
N PRO A 469 32.62 -18.26 17.03
CA PRO A 469 31.40 -19.07 17.16
C PRO A 469 30.88 -19.19 18.59
N ASP A 470 31.76 -19.49 19.54
CA ASP A 470 31.39 -19.80 20.92
C ASP A 470 30.87 -18.57 21.71
N ALA A 471 31.17 -17.35 21.24
CA ALA A 471 30.66 -16.10 21.85
C ALA A 471 29.17 -15.88 21.55
N VAL A 472 28.66 -16.34 20.40
CA VAL A 472 27.24 -16.22 20.03
C VAL A 472 26.38 -17.12 20.92
N LEU A 473 26.84 -18.35 21.17
CA LEU A 473 26.15 -19.30 22.04
C LEU A 473 26.10 -18.79 23.49
N ALA A 474 27.22 -18.24 23.98
CA ALA A 474 27.30 -17.62 25.30
C ALA A 474 26.33 -16.43 25.45
N ALA A 475 26.21 -15.58 24.42
CA ALA A 475 25.28 -14.44 24.43
C ALA A 475 23.81 -14.91 24.52
N ILE A 476 23.39 -15.89 23.72
CA ILE A 476 22.02 -16.44 23.75
C ILE A 476 21.69 -17.04 25.12
N MET A 477 22.65 -17.71 25.77
CA MET A 477 22.45 -18.28 27.11
C MET A 477 22.39 -17.21 28.21
N ALA A 478 23.20 -16.16 28.12
CA ALA A 478 23.31 -15.10 29.12
C ALA A 478 22.18 -14.06 29.09
N ASP A 479 21.49 -13.91 27.95
CA ASP A 479 20.40 -12.93 27.77
C ASP A 479 19.24 -13.16 28.77
N PRO A 480 18.89 -12.20 29.65
CA PRO A 480 17.83 -12.37 30.63
C PRO A 480 16.41 -12.22 30.04
N ASP A 481 16.27 -11.60 28.86
CA ASP A 481 14.98 -11.27 28.25
C ASP A 481 14.43 -12.42 27.38
N LEU A 482 15.30 -13.38 26.99
CA LEU A 482 14.90 -14.57 26.26
C LEU A 482 14.30 -15.66 27.16
N SER A 483 13.11 -16.16 26.81
CA SER A 483 12.52 -17.30 27.51
C SER A 483 13.33 -18.58 27.28
N ALA A 484 13.18 -19.57 28.16
CA ALA A 484 13.82 -20.88 27.99
C ALA A 484 13.40 -21.59 26.69
N SER A 485 12.25 -21.23 26.08
CA SER A 485 11.84 -21.73 24.77
C SER A 485 12.62 -21.06 23.64
N ASP A 486 12.73 -19.73 23.69
CA ASP A 486 13.37 -18.94 22.64
C ASP A 486 14.88 -19.20 22.60
N LYS A 487 15.52 -19.35 23.77
CA LYS A 487 16.91 -19.81 23.88
C LYS A 487 17.12 -21.14 23.16
N ARG A 488 16.22 -22.12 23.33
CA ARG A 488 16.33 -23.42 22.62
C ARG A 488 16.18 -23.27 21.11
N GLN A 489 15.22 -22.46 20.64
CA GLN A 489 15.02 -22.23 19.21
C GLN A 489 16.20 -21.50 18.56
N LEU A 490 16.79 -20.53 19.25
CA LEU A 490 17.96 -19.78 18.77
C LEU A 490 19.24 -20.63 18.76
N ILE A 491 19.45 -21.49 19.77
CA ILE A 491 20.56 -22.46 19.79
C ILE A 491 20.44 -23.46 18.63
N ASP A 492 19.24 -24.01 18.41
CA ASP A 492 19.00 -24.98 17.33
C ASP A 492 19.04 -24.34 15.92
N LEU A 493 18.69 -23.06 15.79
CA LEU A 493 18.93 -22.29 14.57
C LEU A 493 20.43 -22.05 14.34
N TYR A 494 21.16 -21.69 15.40
CA TYR A 494 22.60 -21.43 15.35
C TYR A 494 23.40 -22.66 14.93
N GLU A 495 23.15 -23.84 15.53
CA GLU A 495 23.83 -25.09 15.12
C GLU A 495 23.46 -25.50 13.69
N ARG A 496 22.21 -25.29 13.25
CA ARG A 496 21.78 -25.53 11.85
C ARG A 496 22.43 -24.59 10.83
N LEU A 497 22.92 -23.43 11.26
CA LEU A 497 23.70 -22.50 10.44
C LEU A 497 25.20 -22.79 10.48
N ARG A 498 25.73 -23.33 11.59
CA ARG A 498 27.14 -23.76 11.75
C ARG A 498 27.46 -25.04 10.97
N GLY A 499 26.48 -25.91 10.75
CA GLY A 499 26.61 -27.17 10.00
C GLY A 499 26.50 -27.04 8.46
N ARG A 500 26.69 -25.84 7.90
CA ARG A 500 26.64 -25.54 6.46
C ARG A 500 27.88 -24.80 6.00
#